data_AF-A0A8C6JD76-F1
#
_entry.id   AF-A0A8C6JD76-F1
#
_cell.length_a   1.000
_cell.length_b   1.000
_cell.length_c   1.000
_cell.angle_alpha   90.00
_cell.angle_beta   90.00
_cell.angle_gamma   90.00
#
_symmetry.space_group_name_H-M   'P 1'
#
loop_
_entity.id
_entity.type
_entity.pdbx_description
1 polymer ?
#
loop_
_entity_poly.entity_id
_entity_poly.type
_entity_poly.pdbx_seq_one_letter_code
_entity_poly.pdbx_strand_id
1 'polypeptide(L)'
;LHYLQLPDYKIHLVAEGTLIYLSETSEVYIRVRNGWRKLQLGELIPIPADSLPPPALSSHVSTIYGTLHLVALNLPSSGDIRADFQCFQQAQLAGLTSTYRAFLSSHLQDLATVVRKTDREHLPIVNLKGETLFSNWNSIFNGNGGQFNIHVPIYSFDGRNVMTDPSWPQKIIWHGSTTNGIRLVSNYCEAWHTADIGAMGQASPLKTGKLLDQKVYSCSNQFIVLCIENSFVSDP
;
A
#
# COMPACT_ATOMS: atom_id res chain seq x y z
N LEU A 1 -19.81 6.99 -0.81
CA LEU A 1 -20.96 7.94 -0.87
C LEU A 1 -22.13 7.28 -0.16
N HIS A 2 -22.64 7.89 0.90
CA HIS A 2 -23.81 7.37 1.61
C HIS A 2 -25.06 7.63 0.76
N TYR A 3 -25.65 6.57 0.21
CA TYR A 3 -27.00 6.61 -0.32
C TYR A 3 -27.95 6.74 0.87
N LEU A 4 -28.59 7.89 1.01
CA LEU A 4 -29.52 8.13 2.10
C LEU A 4 -30.82 8.66 1.52
N GLN A 5 -31.80 7.76 1.42
CA GLN A 5 -33.20 8.13 1.53
C GLN A 5 -33.48 8.30 3.03
N LEU A 6 -32.96 9.38 3.63
CA LEU A 6 -33.24 9.70 5.02
C LEU A 6 -34.52 10.52 5.11
N PRO A 7 -35.45 10.17 6.01
CA PRO A 7 -36.57 11.05 6.36
C PRO A 7 -36.06 12.37 6.95
N ASP A 8 -36.76 13.47 6.64
CA ASP A 8 -36.37 14.88 6.86
C ASP A 8 -35.86 15.24 8.26
N TYR A 9 -36.12 14.44 9.28
CA TYR A 9 -35.79 14.75 10.67
C TYR A 9 -34.32 14.49 11.08
N LYS A 10 -33.47 13.91 10.21
CA LYS A 10 -32.05 13.60 10.55
C LYS A 10 -30.99 14.49 9.89
N ILE A 11 -31.40 15.48 9.10
CA ILE A 11 -30.50 16.31 8.29
C ILE A 11 -29.51 17.14 9.15
N HIS A 12 -29.86 17.42 10.41
CA HIS A 12 -29.01 18.19 11.33
C HIS A 12 -27.86 17.41 11.98
N LEU A 13 -27.90 16.07 11.96
CA LEU A 13 -26.91 15.19 12.61
C LEU A 13 -25.70 14.87 11.73
N VAL A 14 -25.67 15.38 10.50
CA VAL A 14 -24.59 15.09 9.55
C VAL A 14 -23.40 16.01 9.83
N ALA A 15 -22.21 15.41 9.95
CA ALA A 15 -20.96 16.12 10.20
C ALA A 15 -20.60 17.06 9.04
N GLU A 16 -20.07 18.24 9.37
CA GLU A 16 -19.51 19.17 8.38
C GLU A 16 -18.44 18.46 7.52
N GLY A 17 -18.46 18.72 6.21
CA GLY A 17 -17.61 18.04 5.22
C GLY A 17 -18.23 16.78 4.59
N THR A 18 -19.38 16.30 5.08
CA THR A 18 -20.07 15.15 4.46
C THR A 18 -20.64 15.50 3.09
N LEU A 19 -20.47 14.61 2.12
CA LEU A 19 -21.07 14.68 0.79
C LEU A 19 -22.29 13.76 0.68
N ILE A 20 -23.39 14.27 0.12
CA ILE A 20 -24.60 13.51 -0.22
C ILE A 20 -24.83 13.62 -1.72
N TYR A 21 -25.20 12.49 -2.35
CA TYR A 21 -25.65 12.42 -3.72
C TYR A 21 -27.14 12.04 -3.75
N LEU A 22 -27.94 12.83 -4.48
CA LEU A 22 -29.35 12.55 -4.73
C LEU A 22 -29.47 11.86 -6.10
N SER A 23 -29.83 10.58 -6.10
CA SER A 23 -29.94 9.78 -7.32
C SER A 23 -31.09 10.21 -8.24
N GLU A 24 -32.17 10.78 -7.68
CA GLU A 24 -33.34 11.23 -8.44
C GLU A 24 -33.06 12.47 -9.29
N THR A 25 -32.21 13.37 -8.79
CA THR A 25 -31.90 14.65 -9.43
C THR A 25 -30.47 14.73 -9.97
N SER A 26 -29.65 13.70 -9.73
CA SER A 26 -28.21 13.68 -10.01
C SER A 26 -27.46 14.87 -9.41
N GLU A 27 -27.85 15.31 -8.22
CA GLU A 27 -27.26 16.45 -7.53
C GLU A 27 -26.34 16.00 -6.39
N VAL A 28 -25.23 16.71 -6.20
CA VAL A 28 -24.32 16.51 -5.05
C VAL A 28 -24.37 17.72 -4.13
N TYR A 29 -24.46 17.48 -2.82
CA TYR A 29 -24.42 18.50 -1.78
C TYR A 29 -23.29 18.22 -0.79
N ILE A 30 -22.66 19.28 -0.28
CA ILE A 30 -21.70 19.21 0.83
C ILE A 30 -22.28 19.89 2.07
N ARG A 31 -22.13 19.23 3.23
CA ARG A 31 -22.49 19.80 4.54
C ARG A 31 -21.47 20.88 4.90
N VAL A 32 -21.95 22.12 5.07
CA VAL A 32 -21.16 23.29 5.49
C VAL A 32 -21.69 23.82 6.82
N ARG A 33 -20.94 24.64 7.56
CA ARG A 33 -21.45 25.30 8.78
C ARG A 33 -22.85 25.89 8.55
N ASN A 34 -23.83 25.43 9.32
CA ASN A 34 -25.25 25.83 9.29
C ASN A 34 -26.07 25.44 8.03
N GLY A 35 -25.62 24.53 7.18
CA GLY A 35 -26.49 24.06 6.08
C GLY A 35 -25.82 23.15 5.06
N TRP A 36 -26.40 23.14 3.86
CA TRP A 36 -25.96 22.36 2.71
C TRP A 36 -25.64 23.28 1.54
N ARG A 37 -24.55 22.98 0.82
CA ARG A 37 -24.17 23.69 -0.41
C ARG A 37 -24.19 22.71 -1.57
N LYS A 38 -24.96 23.03 -2.62
CA LYS A 38 -24.97 22.27 -3.88
C LYS A 38 -23.64 22.43 -4.60
N LEU A 39 -23.08 21.32 -5.07
CA LEU A 39 -21.91 21.29 -5.95
C LEU A 39 -22.37 21.23 -7.40
N GLN A 40 -21.77 22.05 -8.26
CA GLN A 40 -22.01 22.00 -9.70
C GLN A 40 -21.21 20.83 -10.28
N LEU A 41 -21.91 19.88 -10.88
CA LEU A 41 -21.28 18.78 -11.63
C LEU A 41 -21.06 19.22 -13.07
N GLY A 42 -19.97 18.74 -13.67
CA GLY A 42 -19.71 18.91 -15.10
C GLY A 42 -20.63 18.04 -15.96
N GLU A 43 -20.35 18.02 -17.26
CA GLU A 43 -21.07 17.15 -18.19
C GLU A 43 -20.94 15.67 -17.80
N LEU A 44 -22.04 14.94 -17.96
CA LEU A 44 -22.08 13.51 -17.72
C LEU A 44 -21.24 12.80 -18.78
N ILE A 45 -20.27 11.99 -18.35
CA ILE A 45 -19.50 11.12 -19.24
C ILE A 45 -20.35 9.87 -19.47
N PRO A 46 -20.90 9.65 -20.69
CA PRO A 46 -21.78 8.52 -20.95
C PRO A 46 -20.99 7.21 -20.96
N ILE A 47 -21.51 6.19 -20.29
CA ILE A 47 -21.01 4.83 -20.42
C ILE A 47 -21.48 4.30 -21.80
N PRO A 48 -20.58 3.87 -22.70
CA PRO A 48 -20.97 3.39 -24.03
C PRO A 48 -21.94 2.21 -23.95
N ALA A 49 -23.03 2.24 -24.73
CA ALA A 49 -24.05 1.18 -24.74
C ALA A 49 -23.52 -0.20 -25.20
N ASP A 50 -22.32 -0.25 -25.80
CA ASP A 50 -21.60 -1.47 -26.19
C ASP A 50 -20.67 -2.01 -25.09
N SER A 51 -20.72 -1.47 -23.87
CA SER A 51 -20.15 -2.18 -22.71
C SER A 51 -20.99 -3.45 -22.49
N LEU A 52 -20.44 -4.59 -22.94
CA LEU A 52 -20.99 -5.92 -22.68
C LEU A 52 -21.47 -5.98 -21.22
N PRO A 53 -22.70 -6.48 -20.94
CA PRO A 53 -23.11 -6.70 -19.57
C PRO A 53 -22.04 -7.56 -18.90
N PRO A 54 -21.59 -7.22 -17.68
CA PRO A 54 -20.62 -8.05 -16.99
C PRO A 54 -21.16 -9.48 -17.00
N PRO A 55 -20.36 -10.47 -17.40
CA PRO A 55 -20.82 -11.85 -17.46
C PRO A 55 -21.45 -12.17 -16.12
N ALA A 56 -22.69 -12.68 -16.15
CA ALA A 56 -23.37 -13.15 -14.96
C ALA A 56 -22.44 -14.15 -14.28
N LEU A 57 -21.72 -13.69 -13.25
CA LEU A 57 -20.87 -14.54 -12.46
C LEU A 57 -21.80 -15.56 -11.82
N SER A 58 -21.59 -16.83 -12.21
CA SER A 58 -21.98 -17.98 -11.43
C SER A 58 -21.82 -17.64 -9.96
N SER A 59 -22.92 -17.73 -9.21
CA SER A 59 -23.01 -17.50 -7.78
C SER A 59 -22.18 -18.53 -7.02
N HIS A 60 -20.86 -18.41 -7.11
CA HIS A 60 -19.96 -18.79 -6.05
C HIS A 60 -19.86 -17.54 -5.19
N VAL A 61 -20.34 -17.63 -3.96
CA VAL A 61 -20.15 -16.61 -2.92
C VAL A 61 -18.66 -16.58 -2.58
N SER A 62 -17.85 -16.04 -3.48
CA SER A 62 -16.54 -15.52 -3.14
C SER A 62 -16.82 -14.18 -2.49
N THR A 63 -16.89 -14.16 -1.17
CA THR A 63 -16.62 -12.95 -0.39
C THR A 63 -15.45 -12.24 -1.06
N ILE A 64 -15.68 -11.03 -1.59
CA ILE A 64 -14.65 -10.18 -2.19
C ILE A 64 -13.71 -9.78 -1.06
N TYR A 65 -12.79 -10.67 -0.71
CA TYR A 65 -11.68 -10.34 0.16
C TYR A 65 -10.64 -9.69 -0.73
N GLY A 66 -10.56 -8.36 -0.67
CA GLY A 66 -9.47 -7.62 -1.30
C GLY A 66 -8.12 -8.13 -0.78
N THR A 67 -7.07 -7.88 -1.54
CA THR A 67 -5.70 -8.21 -1.16
C THR A 67 -4.85 -6.95 -1.21
N LEU A 68 -3.69 -6.98 -0.56
CA LEU A 68 -2.67 -5.95 -0.70
C LEU A 68 -1.41 -6.56 -1.28
N HIS A 69 -0.92 -6.00 -2.38
CA HIS A 69 0.28 -6.50 -3.06
C HIS A 69 1.55 -5.91 -2.46
N LEU A 70 2.51 -6.78 -2.10
CA LEU A 70 3.87 -6.44 -1.72
C LEU A 70 4.81 -6.80 -2.88
N VAL A 71 5.46 -5.79 -3.45
CA VAL A 71 6.22 -5.87 -4.69
C VAL A 71 7.56 -5.16 -4.50
N ALA A 72 8.64 -5.62 -5.11
CA ALA A 72 9.93 -4.93 -5.05
C ALA A 72 10.08 -3.86 -6.14
N LEU A 73 10.89 -2.84 -5.89
CA LEU A 73 11.46 -2.03 -6.97
C LEU A 73 12.29 -2.92 -7.91
N ASN A 74 12.43 -2.50 -9.16
CA ASN A 74 13.13 -3.21 -10.24
C ASN A 74 14.66 -3.21 -10.11
N LEU A 75 15.26 -2.42 -9.21
CA LEU A 75 16.69 -2.43 -8.96
C LEU A 75 16.96 -2.24 -7.45
N PRO A 76 18.10 -2.75 -6.93
CA PRO A 76 18.52 -2.43 -5.58
C PRO A 76 18.85 -0.94 -5.46
N SER A 77 18.78 -0.39 -4.24
CA SER A 77 19.00 1.02 -3.98
C SER A 77 19.81 1.24 -2.71
N SER A 78 20.61 2.31 -2.71
CA SER A 78 21.29 2.81 -1.52
C SER A 78 20.31 3.48 -0.57
N GLY A 79 20.83 3.97 0.55
CA GLY A 79 20.08 4.75 1.52
C GLY A 79 19.63 6.12 1.03
N ASP A 80 20.13 6.64 -0.09
CA ASP A 80 19.63 7.88 -0.70
C ASP A 80 18.60 7.54 -1.78
N ILE A 81 17.33 7.51 -1.39
CA ILE A 81 16.26 7.06 -2.26
C ILE A 81 14.95 7.82 -2.01
N ARG A 82 14.36 8.32 -3.11
CA ARG A 82 12.99 8.84 -3.13
C ARG A 82 11.98 7.69 -3.22
N ALA A 83 11.91 6.89 -2.17
CA ALA A 83 11.30 5.55 -2.20
C ALA A 83 9.82 5.54 -2.60
N ASP A 84 8.99 6.40 -2.00
CA ASP A 84 7.55 6.50 -2.35
C ASP A 84 7.36 6.90 -3.82
N PHE A 85 8.18 7.83 -4.33
CA PHE A 85 8.14 8.22 -5.74
C PHE A 85 8.52 7.08 -6.67
N GLN A 86 9.55 6.29 -6.33
CA GLN A 86 9.96 5.12 -7.10
C GLN A 86 8.88 4.04 -7.11
N CYS A 87 8.26 3.75 -5.97
CA CYS A 87 7.16 2.79 -5.88
C CYS A 87 5.97 3.22 -6.76
N PHE A 88 5.58 4.50 -6.68
CA PHE A 88 4.52 5.06 -7.50
C PHE A 88 4.86 4.98 -9.00
N GLN A 89 6.05 5.44 -9.39
CA GLN A 89 6.46 5.48 -10.79
C GLN A 89 6.53 4.08 -11.41
N GLN A 90 7.14 3.11 -10.73
CA GLN A 90 7.29 1.76 -11.27
C GLN A 90 5.98 0.98 -11.30
N ALA A 91 5.09 1.19 -10.32
CA ALA A 91 3.75 0.62 -10.36
C ALA A 91 2.95 1.11 -11.58
N GLN A 92 2.99 2.42 -11.86
CA GLN A 92 2.33 3.01 -13.03
C GLN A 92 2.90 2.48 -14.35
N LEU A 93 4.24 2.36 -14.45
CA LEU A 93 4.89 1.77 -15.63
C LEU A 93 4.57 0.29 -15.82
N ALA A 94 4.27 -0.43 -14.75
CA ALA A 94 3.78 -1.81 -14.78
C ALA A 94 2.26 -1.92 -15.04
N GLY A 95 1.56 -0.79 -15.24
CA GLY A 95 0.11 -0.76 -15.50
C GLY A 95 -0.76 -1.00 -14.26
N LEU A 96 -0.21 -0.88 -13.05
CA LEU A 96 -0.95 -1.07 -11.81
C LEU A 96 -1.65 0.22 -11.40
N THR A 97 -2.94 0.13 -11.10
CA THR A 97 -3.82 1.26 -10.78
C THR A 97 -3.85 1.61 -9.29
N SER A 98 -3.50 0.66 -8.43
CA SER A 98 -3.41 0.86 -6.98
C SER A 98 -2.33 1.87 -6.58
N THR A 99 -2.48 2.44 -5.39
CA THR A 99 -1.47 3.36 -4.82
C THR A 99 -0.41 2.58 -4.03
N TYR A 100 0.81 2.54 -4.56
CA TYR A 100 1.94 1.91 -3.91
C TYR A 100 2.76 2.91 -3.08
N ARG A 101 3.19 2.45 -1.91
CA ARG A 101 4.08 3.18 -1.00
C ARG A 101 5.25 2.32 -0.57
N ALA A 102 6.36 2.94 -0.23
CA ALA A 102 7.55 2.24 0.23
C ALA A 102 7.27 1.51 1.55
N PHE A 103 7.74 0.26 1.63
CA PHE A 103 7.79 -0.54 2.85
C PHE A 103 8.99 -0.08 3.71
N LEU A 104 8.99 1.18 4.12
CA LEU A 104 10.03 1.80 4.93
C LEU A 104 9.40 2.63 6.05
N SER A 105 10.07 2.71 7.19
CA SER A 105 9.84 3.85 8.10
C SER A 105 10.45 5.11 7.51
N SER A 106 9.83 6.27 7.71
CA SER A 106 10.33 7.57 7.23
C SER A 106 10.39 8.60 8.37
N HIS A 107 10.72 9.86 8.05
CA HIS A 107 10.87 10.93 9.05
C HIS A 107 9.65 11.08 9.97
N LEU A 108 8.44 11.03 9.40
CA LEU A 108 7.17 11.27 10.10
C LEU A 108 6.26 10.04 10.21
N GLN A 109 6.72 8.87 9.75
CA GLN A 109 5.86 7.71 9.65
C GLN A 109 6.56 6.42 10.05
N ASP A 110 5.92 5.70 10.97
CA ASP A 110 6.30 4.35 11.32
C ASP A 110 5.82 3.39 10.22
N LEU A 111 6.65 2.43 9.85
CA LEU A 111 6.34 1.43 8.83
C LEU A 111 4.99 0.77 9.08
N ALA A 112 4.68 0.34 10.30
CA ALA A 112 3.41 -0.31 10.65
C ALA A 112 2.15 0.54 10.33
N THR A 113 2.32 1.85 10.08
CA THR A 113 1.23 2.78 9.77
C THR A 113 1.06 3.09 8.28
N VAL A 114 1.92 2.57 7.40
CA VAL A 114 1.90 2.83 5.95
C VAL A 114 0.57 2.41 5.31
N VAL A 115 0.04 1.25 5.68
CA VAL A 115 -1.26 0.74 5.23
C VAL A 115 -2.39 1.39 6.03
N ARG A 116 -3.51 1.72 5.38
CA ARG A 116 -4.70 2.28 6.03
C ARG A 116 -5.24 1.36 7.12
N LYS A 117 -5.69 1.95 8.23
CA LYS A 117 -6.09 1.21 9.45
C LYS A 117 -7.16 0.14 9.18
N THR A 118 -8.14 0.42 8.32
CA THR A 118 -9.25 -0.48 7.97
C THR A 118 -8.80 -1.75 7.26
N ASP A 119 -7.65 -1.69 6.60
CA ASP A 119 -7.20 -2.72 5.67
C ASP A 119 -6.19 -3.67 6.35
N ARG A 120 -5.79 -3.37 7.59
CA ARG A 120 -4.67 -4.06 8.27
C ARG A 120 -5.00 -5.44 8.82
N GLU A 121 -6.26 -5.71 9.11
CA GLU A 121 -6.70 -6.92 9.84
C GLU A 121 -7.28 -8.00 8.92
N HIS A 122 -7.89 -7.60 7.80
CA HIS A 122 -8.73 -8.50 7.01
C HIS A 122 -8.21 -8.80 5.61
N LEU A 123 -7.22 -8.05 5.12
CA LEU A 123 -6.69 -8.24 3.77
C LEU A 123 -5.36 -8.99 3.83
N PRO A 124 -5.21 -10.14 3.14
CA PRO A 124 -3.94 -10.83 3.04
C PRO A 124 -2.95 -10.01 2.22
N ILE A 125 -1.67 -10.18 2.56
CA ILE A 125 -0.57 -9.57 1.81
C ILE A 125 -0.07 -10.61 0.83
N VAL A 126 -0.13 -10.29 -0.46
CA VAL A 126 0.23 -11.18 -1.57
C VAL A 126 1.42 -10.63 -2.35
N ASN A 127 2.12 -11.48 -3.10
CA ASN A 127 3.12 -11.01 -4.07
C ASN A 127 2.44 -10.48 -5.35
N LEU A 128 3.24 -10.03 -6.34
CA LEU A 128 2.73 -9.50 -7.62
C LEU A 128 1.81 -10.49 -8.38
N LYS A 129 1.92 -11.80 -8.14
CA LYS A 129 1.14 -12.85 -8.80
C LYS A 129 -0.05 -13.34 -7.97
N GLY A 130 -0.34 -12.69 -6.83
CA GLY A 130 -1.45 -13.06 -5.95
C GLY A 130 -1.15 -14.22 -4.98
N GLU A 131 0.10 -14.68 -4.89
CA GLU A 131 0.47 -15.72 -3.93
C GLU A 131 0.64 -15.11 -2.53
N THR A 132 0.03 -15.70 -1.51
CA THR A 132 0.03 -15.14 -0.15
C THR A 132 1.41 -15.20 0.52
N LEU A 133 1.87 -14.05 1.00
CA LEU A 133 3.08 -13.88 1.81
C LEU A 133 2.75 -13.81 3.31
N PHE A 134 1.69 -13.07 3.66
CA PHE A 134 1.23 -12.89 5.04
C PHE A 134 -0.29 -12.96 5.13
N SER A 135 -0.81 -13.42 6.26
CA SER A 135 -2.26 -13.50 6.50
C SER A 135 -2.93 -12.12 6.53
N ASN A 136 -2.23 -11.11 7.05
CA ASN A 136 -2.63 -9.71 7.01
C ASN A 136 -1.46 -8.78 7.38
N TRP A 137 -1.66 -7.46 7.27
CA TRP A 137 -0.64 -6.46 7.59
C TRP A 137 -0.16 -6.54 9.05
N ASN A 138 -1.07 -6.65 10.01
CA ASN A 138 -0.71 -6.69 11.43
C ASN A 138 0.16 -7.91 11.80
N SER A 139 0.01 -9.03 11.08
CA SER A 139 0.82 -10.23 11.32
C SER A 139 2.32 -10.03 11.08
N ILE A 140 2.71 -9.03 10.28
CA ILE A 140 4.11 -8.67 10.02
C ILE A 140 4.77 -8.06 11.27
N PHE A 141 3.99 -7.34 12.08
CA PHE A 141 4.48 -6.47 13.17
C PHE A 141 4.16 -6.99 14.57
N ASN A 142 3.97 -8.31 14.72
CA ASN A 142 3.68 -8.95 16.00
C ASN A 142 4.92 -9.26 16.87
N GLY A 143 6.09 -8.73 16.47
CA GLY A 143 7.37 -8.95 17.15
C GLY A 143 8.19 -10.15 16.64
N ASN A 144 7.65 -11.02 15.79
CA ASN A 144 8.38 -12.18 15.24
C ASN A 144 9.42 -11.81 14.14
N GLY A 145 9.45 -10.53 13.73
CA GLY A 145 10.32 -10.03 12.67
C GLY A 145 9.73 -10.17 11.27
N GLY A 146 8.41 -10.24 11.13
CA GLY A 146 7.75 -10.41 9.83
C GLY A 146 8.14 -11.74 9.19
N GLN A 147 7.99 -12.83 9.94
CA GLN A 147 8.36 -14.17 9.46
C GLN A 147 7.49 -14.59 8.26
N PHE A 148 8.12 -15.07 7.20
CA PHE A 148 7.44 -15.46 5.96
C PHE A 148 8.00 -16.77 5.39
N ASN A 149 7.23 -17.40 4.48
CA ASN A 149 7.69 -18.59 3.77
C ASN A 149 8.64 -18.19 2.62
N ILE A 150 9.94 -18.49 2.77
CA ILE A 150 10.98 -18.18 1.79
C ILE A 150 10.79 -18.86 0.42
N HIS A 151 9.93 -19.87 0.34
CA HIS A 151 9.63 -20.56 -0.92
C HIS A 151 8.59 -19.81 -1.77
N VAL A 152 7.85 -18.86 -1.18
CA VAL A 152 6.94 -17.99 -1.93
C VAL A 152 7.75 -16.82 -2.49
N PRO A 153 7.79 -16.63 -3.82
CA PRO A 153 8.58 -15.58 -4.43
C PRO A 153 8.13 -14.17 -4.03
N ILE A 154 9.08 -13.26 -3.91
CA ILE A 154 8.82 -11.82 -3.95
C ILE A 154 9.23 -11.34 -5.35
N TYR A 155 8.29 -10.74 -6.06
CA TYR A 155 8.50 -10.23 -7.41
C TYR A 155 8.73 -8.72 -7.40
N SER A 156 9.59 -8.26 -8.30
CA SER A 156 9.69 -6.84 -8.66
C SER A 156 8.58 -6.44 -9.64
N PHE A 157 8.34 -5.13 -9.83
CA PHE A 157 7.29 -4.63 -10.71
C PHE A 157 7.38 -5.14 -12.16
N ASP A 158 8.59 -5.44 -12.66
CA ASP A 158 8.79 -6.04 -13.98
C ASP A 158 8.74 -7.59 -13.99
N GLY A 159 8.33 -8.20 -12.88
CA GLY A 159 8.03 -9.63 -12.79
C GLY A 159 9.21 -10.54 -12.43
N ARG A 160 10.40 -9.99 -12.13
CA ARG A 160 11.57 -10.80 -11.73
C ARG A 160 11.51 -11.21 -10.26
N ASN A 161 11.83 -12.47 -9.96
CA ASN A 161 11.91 -12.99 -8.60
C ASN A 161 13.19 -12.49 -7.91
N VAL A 162 13.06 -11.60 -6.92
CA VAL A 162 14.20 -10.96 -6.26
C VAL A 162 15.10 -11.95 -5.52
N MET A 163 14.58 -13.12 -5.12
CA MET A 163 15.36 -14.13 -4.39
C MET A 163 16.32 -14.89 -5.31
N THR A 164 16.03 -15.00 -6.60
CA THR A 164 16.81 -15.81 -7.54
C THR A 164 17.48 -14.98 -8.62
N ASP A 165 16.93 -13.82 -8.99
CA ASP A 165 17.45 -12.98 -10.05
C ASP A 165 18.81 -12.36 -9.68
N PRO A 166 19.82 -12.39 -10.57
CA PRO A 166 21.17 -11.88 -10.27
C PRO A 166 21.24 -10.37 -10.09
N SER A 167 20.23 -9.61 -10.55
CA SER A 167 20.21 -8.15 -10.44
C SER A 167 20.18 -7.64 -8.99
N TRP A 168 19.79 -8.49 -8.04
CA TRP A 168 19.93 -8.26 -6.60
C TRP A 168 20.99 -9.21 -6.03
N PRO A 169 22.29 -8.88 -6.10
CA PRO A 169 23.33 -9.76 -5.60
C PRO A 169 23.18 -10.02 -4.09
N GLN A 170 22.71 -9.01 -3.35
CA GLN A 170 22.45 -9.08 -1.92
C GLN A 170 20.95 -9.24 -1.65
N LYS A 171 20.55 -10.38 -1.09
CA LYS A 171 19.14 -10.71 -0.77
C LYS A 171 18.74 -10.11 0.59
N ILE A 172 18.92 -8.80 0.71
CA ILE A 172 18.68 -8.01 1.92
C ILE A 172 17.69 -6.91 1.55
N ILE A 173 16.75 -6.61 2.44
CA ILE A 173 15.80 -5.51 2.25
C ILE A 173 16.04 -4.39 3.24
N TRP A 174 15.88 -3.14 2.82
CA TRP A 174 15.77 -2.00 3.73
C TRP A 174 14.40 -1.96 4.43
N HIS A 175 14.35 -1.51 5.68
CA HIS A 175 13.09 -1.22 6.38
C HIS A 175 13.16 -0.08 7.42
N GLY A 176 14.32 0.19 8.02
CA GLY A 176 14.52 1.30 8.98
C GLY A 176 13.64 1.23 10.24
N SER A 177 13.24 0.03 10.64
CA SER A 177 12.17 -0.18 11.64
C SER A 177 12.51 -1.26 12.66
N THR A 178 11.90 -1.19 13.85
CA THR A 178 11.88 -2.30 14.81
C THR A 178 11.06 -3.49 14.29
N THR A 179 11.07 -4.61 15.01
CA THR A 179 10.22 -5.78 14.71
C THR A 179 8.72 -5.49 14.82
N ASN A 180 8.33 -4.40 15.48
CA ASN A 180 6.95 -3.92 15.57
C ASN A 180 6.64 -2.79 14.57
N GLY A 181 7.57 -2.53 13.63
CA GLY A 181 7.38 -1.53 12.58
C GLY A 181 7.45 -0.09 13.05
N ILE A 182 8.08 0.18 14.20
CA ILE A 182 8.32 1.53 14.72
C ILE A 182 9.62 2.07 14.13
N ARG A 183 9.64 3.35 13.71
CA ARG A 183 10.83 3.94 13.08
C ARG A 183 12.04 3.99 14.02
N LEU A 184 13.20 3.67 13.48
CA LEU A 184 14.49 3.82 14.16
C LEU A 184 15.24 5.01 13.59
N VAL A 185 15.08 6.18 14.23
CA VAL A 185 15.68 7.45 13.77
C VAL A 185 17.20 7.38 13.63
N SER A 186 17.87 6.54 14.41
CA SER A 186 19.32 6.34 14.29
C SER A 186 19.72 5.44 13.10
N ASN A 187 18.80 4.60 12.59
CA ASN A 187 19.10 3.52 11.66
C ASN A 187 18.13 3.51 10.46
N TYR A 188 17.94 4.67 9.83
CA TYR A 188 17.10 4.80 8.63
C TYR A 188 17.72 5.72 7.57
N CYS A 189 19.05 5.76 7.48
CA CYS A 189 19.80 6.53 6.49
C CYS A 189 19.36 8.01 6.41
N GLU A 190 19.26 8.66 7.58
CA GLU A 190 18.80 10.06 7.70
C GLU A 190 17.45 10.30 6.98
N ALA A 191 16.49 9.41 7.22
CA ALA A 191 15.21 9.35 6.53
C ALA A 191 15.31 9.08 5.02
N TRP A 192 16.26 8.24 4.65
CA TRP A 192 16.57 7.80 3.28
C TRP A 192 17.08 8.91 2.34
N HIS A 193 17.92 9.80 2.88
CA HIS A 193 18.50 10.94 2.17
C HIS A 193 20.04 10.90 2.10
N THR A 194 20.65 9.78 2.49
CA THR A 194 22.11 9.64 2.43
C THR A 194 22.53 8.22 2.04
N ALA A 195 23.56 8.16 1.20
CA ALA A 195 24.28 6.94 0.85
C ALA A 195 25.70 6.94 1.46
N ASP A 196 25.94 7.77 2.48
CA ASP A 196 27.22 7.86 3.18
C ASP A 196 27.61 6.52 3.81
N ILE A 197 28.91 6.22 3.80
CA ILE A 197 29.43 4.95 4.31
C ILE A 197 29.32 4.82 5.84
N GLY A 198 29.42 5.94 6.57
CA GLY A 198 29.29 6.01 8.02
C GLY A 198 27.84 6.10 8.51
N ALA A 199 26.91 6.48 7.63
CA ALA A 199 25.49 6.42 7.93
C ALA A 199 24.98 4.97 7.93
N MET A 200 24.04 4.67 8.82
CA MET A 200 23.54 3.33 9.07
C MET A 200 22.03 3.21 8.84
N GLY A 201 21.62 2.05 8.33
CA GLY A 201 20.23 1.70 8.06
C GLY A 201 19.87 0.33 8.61
N GLN A 202 18.62 0.17 9.05
CA GLN A 202 18.07 -1.12 9.47
C GLN A 202 17.59 -1.91 8.24
N ALA A 203 18.08 -3.14 8.11
CA ALA A 203 17.82 -4.02 6.99
C ALA A 203 17.64 -5.48 7.44
N SER A 204 17.01 -6.30 6.61
CA SER A 204 16.73 -7.71 6.91
C SER A 204 17.23 -8.64 5.79
N PRO A 205 18.10 -9.62 6.08
CA PRO A 205 18.47 -10.64 5.11
C PRO A 205 17.31 -11.63 4.89
N LEU A 206 16.75 -11.65 3.68
CA LEU A 206 15.57 -12.47 3.34
C LEU A 206 15.80 -13.97 3.51
N LYS A 207 17.05 -14.44 3.42
CA LYS A 207 17.43 -15.84 3.67
C LYS A 207 17.12 -16.31 5.10
N THR A 208 16.92 -15.39 6.05
CA THR A 208 16.50 -15.71 7.42
C THR A 208 15.01 -16.00 7.54
N GLY A 209 14.23 -15.79 6.47
CA GLY A 209 12.78 -15.91 6.49
C GLY A 209 12.08 -14.79 7.25
N LYS A 210 12.71 -13.61 7.37
CA LYS A 210 12.18 -12.43 8.05
C LYS A 210 12.26 -11.18 7.18
N LEU A 211 11.26 -10.31 7.26
CA LEU A 211 11.30 -8.97 6.65
C LEU A 211 11.86 -7.90 7.59
N LEU A 212 11.81 -8.13 8.89
CA LEU A 212 12.20 -7.17 9.93
C LEU A 212 13.26 -7.75 10.87
N ASP A 213 14.19 -8.56 10.36
CA ASP A 213 15.38 -8.92 11.14
C ASP A 213 16.16 -7.66 11.50
N GLN A 214 16.74 -7.62 12.69
CA GLN A 214 17.32 -6.39 13.23
C GLN A 214 18.82 -6.32 12.92
N LYS A 215 19.16 -6.25 11.63
CA LYS A 215 20.54 -6.05 11.16
C LYS A 215 20.77 -4.62 10.70
N VAL A 216 21.95 -4.10 10.99
CA VAL A 216 22.34 -2.73 10.63
C VAL A 216 23.41 -2.82 9.56
N TYR A 217 23.26 -2.01 8.51
CA TYR A 217 24.18 -1.96 7.37
C TYR A 217 24.48 -0.51 7.01
N SER A 218 25.62 -0.30 6.38
CA SER A 218 25.98 1.01 5.84
C SER A 218 25.02 1.43 4.72
N CYS A 219 24.62 2.69 4.71
CA CYS A 219 23.69 3.26 3.73
C CYS A 219 24.26 3.31 2.30
N SER A 220 25.56 3.11 2.13
CA SER A 220 26.19 2.97 0.81
C SER A 220 25.87 1.63 0.13
N ASN A 221 25.39 0.62 0.88
CA ASN A 221 25.01 -0.68 0.32
C ASN A 221 23.74 -0.56 -0.53
N GLN A 222 23.65 -1.35 -1.59
CA GLN A 222 22.48 -1.40 -2.47
C GLN A 222 21.63 -2.62 -2.16
N PHE A 223 20.46 -2.41 -1.57
CA PHE A 223 19.55 -3.47 -1.14
C PHE A 223 18.17 -3.35 -1.78
N ILE A 224 17.38 -4.41 -1.62
CA ILE A 224 16.00 -4.44 -2.10
C ILE A 224 15.18 -3.40 -1.32
N VAL A 225 14.32 -2.68 -2.03
CA VAL A 225 13.26 -1.85 -1.44
C VAL A 225 11.93 -2.44 -1.87
N LEU A 226 11.06 -2.69 -0.90
CA LEU A 226 9.71 -3.19 -1.15
C LEU A 226 8.71 -2.04 -1.18
N CYS A 227 7.59 -2.28 -1.86
CA CYS A 227 6.48 -1.38 -2.08
C CYS A 227 5.19 -2.14 -1.74
N ILE A 228 4.29 -1.50 -1.01
CA ILE A 228 3.03 -2.06 -0.56
C ILE A 228 1.87 -1.21 -1.06
N GLU A 229 0.80 -1.86 -1.53
CA GLU A 229 -0.48 -1.16 -1.73
C GLU A 229 -0.95 -0.59 -0.38
N ASN A 230 -1.09 0.73 -0.31
CA ASN A 230 -1.40 1.38 0.96
C ASN A 230 -2.89 1.29 1.35
N SER A 231 -3.75 0.91 0.40
CA SER A 231 -5.17 0.67 0.62
C SER A 231 -5.78 -0.16 -0.50
N PHE A 232 -6.80 -0.94 -0.14
CA PHE A 232 -7.67 -1.55 -1.13
C PHE A 232 -8.79 -0.57 -1.50
N VAL A 233 -8.97 -0.35 -2.80
CA VAL A 233 -10.13 0.37 -3.34
C VAL A 233 -10.88 -0.64 -4.19
N SER A 234 -12.09 -1.02 -3.77
CA SER A 234 -12.97 -1.82 -4.62
C SER A 234 -13.31 -1.01 -5.86
N ASP A 235 -13.09 -1.56 -7.05
CA ASP A 235 -13.58 -0.95 -8.28
C ASP A 235 -15.11 -0.76 -8.16
N PRO A 236 -15.63 0.46 -8.46
CA PRO A 236 -17.05 0.77 -8.36
C PRO A 236 -17.91 0.05 -9.40
#